data_AF-A0A7J4PWG8-F1
#
_entry.id   AF-A0A7J4PWG8-F1
#
_cell.length_a   1.000
_cell.length_b   1.000
_cell.length_c   1.000
_cell.angle_alpha   90.00
_cell.angle_beta   90.00
_cell.angle_gamma   90.00
#
_symmetry.space_group_name_H-M   'P 1'
#
loop_
_entity.id
_entity.type
_entity.pdbx_description
1 polymer ?
#
loop_
_entity_poly.entity_id
_entity_poly.type
_entity_poly.pdbx_seq_one_letter_code
_entity_poly.pdbx_strand_id
1 'polypeptide(L)' 'MVVKRAGLARKMMTLGKGHGKVIVQVYLDMVEPEVLINPSVDAAVCTACLRIALDGQAKYPIPIPTPP' A
#
# COMPACT_ATOMS: atom_id res chain seq x y z
N MET A 1 15.38 0.55 -13.54
CA MET A 1 15.84 0.70 -12.13
C MET A 1 14.60 0.85 -11.25
N VAL A 2 14.23 -0.19 -10.49
CA VAL A 2 13.05 -0.14 -9.60
C VAL A 2 13.43 0.62 -8.33
N VAL A 3 12.91 1.84 -8.15
CA VAL A 3 13.19 2.66 -6.96
C VAL A 3 12.41 2.09 -5.78
N LYS A 4 13.10 1.44 -4.84
CA LYS A 4 12.49 0.90 -3.61
C LYS A 4 12.28 2.01 -2.58
N ARG A 5 11.03 2.46 -2.38
CA ARG A 5 10.68 3.49 -1.36
C ARG A 5 10.44 2.90 0.04
N ALA A 6 11.30 1.96 0.46
CA ALA A 6 11.15 1.27 1.75
C ALA A 6 11.13 2.24 2.96
N GLY A 7 11.88 3.34 2.89
CA GLY A 7 11.85 4.38 3.92
C GLY A 7 10.49 5.07 4.04
N LEU A 8 9.77 5.27 2.93
CA LEU A 8 8.43 5.86 2.96
C LEU A 8 7.41 4.88 3.55
N ALA A 9 7.47 3.60 3.16
CA ALA A 9 6.63 2.56 3.77
C ALA A 9 6.81 2.50 5.29
N ARG A 10 8.05 2.65 5.77
CA ARG A 10 8.33 2.70 7.22
C ARG A 10 7.74 3.94 7.90
N LYS A 11 7.76 5.10 7.24
CA LYS A 11 7.09 6.32 7.73
C LYS A 11 5.57 6.12 7.82
N MET A 12 4.96 5.52 6.80
CA MET A 12 3.53 5.21 6.79
C MET A 12 3.15 4.23 7.92
N MET A 13 3.99 3.22 8.17
CA MET A 13 3.84 2.31 9.30
C MET A 13 3.84 3.05 10.64
N THR A 14 4.81 3.95 10.85
CA THR A 14 4.88 4.75 12.09
C THR A 14 3.65 5.64 12.25
N LEU A 15 3.20 6.29 11.17
CA LEU A 15 2.02 7.17 11.19
C LEU A 15 0.73 6.39 11.48
N GLY A 16 0.53 5.23 10.82
CA GLY A 16 -0.62 4.37 11.07
C GLY A 16 -0.65 3.88 12.52
N LYS A 17 0.49 3.42 13.05
CA LYS A 17 0.61 3.02 14.47
C LYS A 17 0.33 4.19 15.42
N GLY A 18 0.82 5.39 15.11
CA GLY A 18 0.57 6.60 15.90
C GLY A 18 -0.92 6.97 15.98
N HIS A 19 -1.71 6.57 15.00
CA HIS A 19 -3.18 6.73 14.98
C HIS A 19 -3.94 5.48 15.46
N GLY A 20 -3.27 4.54 16.14
CA GLY A 20 -3.90 3.34 16.70
C GLY A 20 -4.35 2.32 15.64
N LYS A 21 -3.83 2.40 14.41
CA LYS A 21 -4.14 1.42 13.35
C LYS A 21 -3.19 0.23 13.43
N VAL A 22 -3.73 -0.96 13.17
CA VAL A 22 -2.92 -2.14 12.86
C VAL A 22 -2.46 -2.01 11.41
N ILE A 23 -1.17 -1.86 11.21
CA ILE A 23 -0.57 -1.67 9.88
C ILE A 23 0.63 -2.59 9.73
N VAL A 24 0.73 -3.22 8.57
CA VAL A 24 1.80 -4.16 8.20
C VAL A 24 2.46 -3.71 6.90
N GLN A 25 3.77 -3.94 6.79
CA GLN A 25 4.52 -3.62 5.58
C GLN A 25 4.60 -4.87 4.71
N VAL A 26 4.17 -4.76 3.46
CA VAL A 26 4.23 -5.85 2.48
C VAL A 26 5.22 -5.48 1.38
N TYR A 27 6.07 -6.44 0.99
CA TYR A 27 6.97 -6.31 -0.15
C TYR A 27 6.45 -7.18 -1.28
N LEU A 28 6.15 -6.56 -2.42
CA LEU A 28 5.67 -7.21 -3.64
C LEU A 28 6.54 -6.78 -4.81
N ASP A 29 6.77 -7.69 -5.75
CA ASP A 29 7.43 -7.35 -7.01
C ASP A 29 6.41 -6.75 -8.00
N MET A 30 5.25 -7.40 -8.13
CA MET A 30 4.10 -6.92 -8.89
C MET A 30 2.89 -6.73 -7.98
N VAL A 31 2.17 -5.62 -8.16
CA VAL A 31 0.94 -5.34 -7.42
C VAL A 31 -0.24 -5.78 -8.29
N GLU A 32 -0.85 -6.91 -7.92
CA GLU A 32 -2.06 -7.44 -8.54
C GLU A 32 -3.21 -7.47 -7.53
N PRO A 33 -4.47 -7.35 -7.97
CA PRO A 33 -5.64 -7.36 -7.07
C PRO A 33 -5.72 -8.59 -6.17
N GLU A 34 -5.40 -9.77 -6.71
CA GLU A 34 -5.50 -11.06 -6.00
C GLU A 34 -4.58 -11.11 -4.78
N VAL A 35 -3.41 -10.47 -4.88
CA VAL A 35 -2.40 -10.44 -3.82
C VAL A 35 -2.85 -9.57 -2.63
N LEU A 36 -3.73 -8.60 -2.86
CA LEU A 36 -4.26 -7.70 -1.83
C LEU A 36 -5.53 -8.23 -1.14
N ILE A 37 -6.18 -9.24 -1.73
CA ILE A 37 -7.37 -9.88 -1.15
C ILE A 37 -6.98 -10.80 0.03
N ASN A 38 -5.85 -11.49 -0.08
CA ASN A 38 -5.40 -12.47 0.90
C ASN A 38 -5.17 -11.94 2.33
N PRO A 39 -4.54 -10.76 2.52
CA PRO A 39 -4.24 -10.29 3.87
C PRO A 39 -5.46 -9.76 4.64
N SER A 40 -6.68 -9.76 4.07
CA SER A 40 -7.92 -9.29 4.74
C SER A 40 -7.77 -7.90 5.37
N VAL A 41 -7.12 -6.98 4.64
CA VAL A 41 -6.88 -5.60 5.11
C VAL A 41 -8.02 -4.67 4.70
N ASP A 42 -8.32 -3.68 5.54
CA ASP A 42 -9.37 -2.69 5.24
C ASP A 42 -8.95 -1.70 4.12
N ALA A 43 -7.64 -1.46 3.96
CA ALA A 43 -7.05 -0.56 2.97
C ALA A 43 -5.55 -0.84 2.79
N ALA A 44 -4.97 -0.39 1.67
CA ALA A 44 -3.54 -0.53 1.39
C ALA A 44 -2.91 0.79 0.94
N VAL A 45 -1.82 1.24 1.57
CA VAL A 45 -1.11 2.46 1.12
C VAL A 45 -0.06 2.08 0.07
N CYS A 46 -0.18 2.59 -1.15
CA CYS A 46 0.77 2.27 -2.22
C CYS A 46 2.01 3.16 -2.17
N THR A 47 3.13 2.64 -1.69
CA THR A 47 4.44 3.33 -1.73
C THR A 47 5.27 2.99 -2.97
N ALA A 48 4.73 2.22 -3.91
CA ALA A 48 5.39 1.83 -5.16
C ALA A 48 5.13 2.87 -6.25
N CYS A 49 4.62 2.44 -7.42
CA CYS A 49 4.24 3.34 -8.51
C CYS A 49 2.93 4.04 -8.18
N LEU A 50 2.92 5.39 -8.25
CA LEU A 50 1.76 6.22 -7.96
C LEU A 50 0.55 5.86 -8.84
N ARG A 51 0.80 5.46 -10.10
CA ARG A 51 -0.25 5.07 -11.06
C ARG A 51 -1.08 3.88 -10.59
N ILE A 52 -0.55 3.02 -9.72
CA ILE A 52 -1.33 1.91 -9.16
C ILE A 52 -2.50 2.45 -8.32
N ALA A 53 -2.25 3.46 -7.49
CA ALA A 53 -3.27 4.08 -6.67
C ALA A 53 -4.20 4.99 -7.48
N LEU A 54 -3.66 5.75 -8.44
CA LEU A 54 -4.42 6.74 -9.21
C LEU A 54 -5.25 6.12 -10.34
N ASP A 55 -4.65 5.23 -11.15
CA ASP A 55 -5.29 4.66 -12.33
C ASP A 55 -5.93 3.29 -12.02
N GLY A 56 -5.44 2.62 -10.99
CA GLY A 56 -5.74 1.21 -10.72
C GLY A 56 -6.90 0.97 -9.76
N GLN A 57 -7.43 2.00 -9.06
CA GLN A 57 -8.39 1.83 -7.96
C GLN A 57 -9.60 0.95 -8.33
N ALA A 58 -10.13 1.06 -9.54
CA ALA A 58 -11.28 0.28 -10.02
C ALA A 58 -11.01 -1.24 -10.07
N LYS A 59 -9.73 -1.66 -10.10
CA LYS A 59 -9.31 -3.06 -10.13
C LYS A 59 -9.22 -3.68 -8.74
N TYR A 60 -9.20 -2.86 -7.69
CA TYR A 60 -8.94 -3.32 -6.33
C TYR A 60 -10.23 -3.25 -5.49
N PRO A 61 -10.53 -4.31 -4.72
CA PRO A 61 -11.73 -4.33 -3.89
C PRO A 61 -11.61 -3.47 -2.62
N ILE A 62 -10.41 -2.98 -2.32
CA ILE A 62 -10.10 -2.15 -1.15
C ILE A 62 -9.58 -0.78 -1.58
N PRO A 63 -9.73 0.27 -0.76
CA PRO A 63 -9.12 1.57 -1.02
C PRO A 63 -7.59 1.48 -1.06
N ILE A 64 -6.98 2.09 -2.08
CA ILE A 64 -5.53 2.19 -2.23
C ILE A 64 -5.08 3.66 -2.31
N PRO A 65 -5.01 4.40 -1.19
CA PRO A 65 -4.56 5.78 -1.20
C PRO A 65 -3.06 5.93 -1.48
N THR A 66 -2.68 7.10 -2.00
CA THR A 66 -1.30 7.54 -2.08
C THR A 66 -0.81 8.07 -0.72
N PRO A 67 0.46 7.86 -0.36
CA PRO A 67 1.09 8.55 0.76
C PRO A 67 1.03 10.08 0.58
N PRO A 68 0.96 10.87 1.67
CA PRO A 68 1.15 12.33 1.63
C PRO A 68 2.57 12.73 1.23
#